data_AF-A0A369R0D1-F1
#
_entry.id   AF-A0A369R0D1-F1
#
_cell.length_a   1.000
_cell.length_b   1.000
_cell.length_c   1.000
_cell.angle_alpha   90.00
_cell.angle_beta   90.00
_cell.angle_gamma   90.00
#
_symmetry.space_group_name_H-M   'P 1'
#
loop_
_entity.id
_entity.type
_entity.pdbx_description
1 polymer ?
#
loop_
_entity_poly.entity_id
_entity_poly.type
_entity_poly.pdbx_seq_one_letter_code
_entity_poly.pdbx_strand_id
1 'polypeptide(L)' 'MAESKHEHGKMDITDQEKTFAGFMKVATWTAIGVIVFLIFLYAIAG' A
#
# COMPACT_ATOMS: atom_id res chain seq x y z
N MET A 1 -6.09 -10.55 37.87
CA MET A 1 -5.42 -10.13 36.62
C MET A 1 -5.23 -11.38 35.78
N ALA A 2 -6.16 -11.67 34.88
CA ALA A 2 -5.97 -12.79 33.96
C ALA A 2 -4.91 -12.35 32.96
N GLU A 3 -3.71 -12.89 33.05
CA GLU A 3 -2.68 -12.65 32.05
C GLU A 3 -3.18 -13.20 30.72
N SER A 4 -3.63 -12.31 29.84
CA SER A 4 -3.78 -12.61 28.42
C SER A 4 -2.39 -12.99 27.92
N LYS A 5 -2.12 -14.30 27.90
CA LYS A 5 -0.84 -14.91 27.52
C LYS A 5 -0.62 -14.71 26.02
N HIS A 6 -0.27 -13.49 25.64
CA HIS A 6 0.05 -13.14 24.27
C HIS A 6 1.43 -13.74 23.96
N GLU A 7 1.46 -14.78 23.11
CA GLU A 7 2.71 -15.35 22.63
C GLU A 7 3.30 -14.43 21.55
N HIS A 8 4.46 -13.86 21.83
CA HIS A 8 5.16 -12.99 20.89
C HIS A 8 5.33 -13.68 19.53
N GLY A 9 5.00 -12.98 18.45
CA GLY A 9 5.11 -13.49 17.08
C GLY A 9 3.97 -14.40 16.62
N LYS A 10 3.01 -14.74 17.51
CA LYS A 10 1.79 -15.49 17.13
C LYS A 10 0.54 -14.62 17.02
N MET A 11 0.70 -13.30 16.99
CA MET A 11 -0.39 -12.39 16.68
C MET A 11 -0.90 -12.68 15.27
N ASP A 12 -2.22 -12.74 15.09
CA ASP A 12 -2.80 -12.75 13.76
C ASP A 12 -2.49 -11.43 13.05
N ILE A 13 -1.91 -11.53 11.86
CA ILE A 13 -1.49 -10.38 11.04
C ILE A 13 -2.31 -10.22 9.75
N THR A 14 -3.44 -10.93 9.62
CA THR A 14 -4.25 -10.96 8.40
C THR A 14 -4.65 -9.56 7.92
N ASP A 15 -5.02 -8.66 8.84
CA ASP A 15 -5.42 -7.30 8.50
C ASP A 15 -4.24 -6.43 8.03
N GLN A 16 -3.04 -6.65 8.60
CA GLN A 16 -1.81 -5.95 8.25
C GLN A 16 -1.36 -6.36 6.85
N GLU A 17 -1.40 -7.66 6.53
CA GLU A 17 -1.08 -8.16 5.19
C GLU A 17 -2.05 -7.62 4.15
N LYS A 18 -3.36 -7.63 4.44
CA LYS A 18 -4.39 -7.07 3.57
C LYS A 18 -4.19 -5.57 3.35
N THR A 19 -3.84 -4.83 4.41
CA THR A 19 -3.56 -3.39 4.34
C THR A 19 -2.33 -3.13 3.48
N PHE A 20 -1.25 -3.90 3.65
CA PHE A 20 -0.04 -3.78 2.83
C PHE A 20 -0.32 -4.06 1.35
N ALA A 21 -1.08 -5.12 1.04
CA ALA A 21 -1.50 -5.41 -0.34
C ALA A 21 -2.35 -4.27 -0.94
N GLY A 22 -3.23 -3.68 -0.14
CA GLY A 22 -4.00 -2.49 -0.52
C GLY A 22 -3.11 -1.28 -0.78
N PHE A 23 -2.16 -0.99 0.11
CA PHE A 23 -1.17 0.08 -0.04
C PHE A 23 -0.37 -0.08 -1.33
N MET A 24 0.16 -1.27 -1.60
CA MET A 24 0.94 -1.54 -2.81
C MET A 24 0.12 -1.30 -4.07
N LYS A 25 -1.15 -1.72 -4.10
CA LYS A 25 -2.06 -1.41 -5.22
C LYS A 25 -2.21 0.10 -5.44
N VAL A 26 -2.50 0.85 -4.38
CA VAL A 26 -2.66 2.32 -4.47
C VAL A 26 -1.36 2.99 -4.93
N ALA A 27 -0.21 2.55 -4.40
CA ALA A 27 1.10 3.07 -4.77
C ALA A 27 1.40 2.82 -6.26
N THR A 28 1.14 1.61 -6.77
CA THR A 28 1.31 1.29 -8.19
C THR A 28 0.43 2.14 -9.09
N TRP A 29 -0.87 2.25 -8.78
CA TRP A 29 -1.79 3.07 -9.58
C TRP A 29 -1.43 4.56 -9.55
N THR A 30 -0.98 5.06 -8.40
CA THR A 30 -0.49 6.44 -8.27
C THR A 30 0.75 6.65 -9.15
N ALA A 31 1.72 5.75 -9.10
CA ALA A 31 2.93 5.84 -9.91
C ALA A 31 2.61 5.84 -11.41
N ILE A 32 1.72 4.94 -11.86
CA ILE A 32 1.25 4.90 -13.24
C ILE A 32 0.56 6.23 -13.61
N GLY A 33 -0.33 6.74 -12.75
CA GLY A 33 -1.04 8.00 -12.97
C GLY A 33 -0.08 9.18 -13.14
N VAL A 34 0.96 9.27 -12.30
CA VAL A 34 2.00 10.31 -12.41
C VAL A 34 2.77 10.17 -13.73
N ILE A 35 3.19 8.96 -14.12
CA ILE A 35 3.91 8.74 -15.38
C ILE A 35 3.04 9.16 -16.58
N VAL A 36 1.78 8.73 -16.62
CA VAL A 36 0.84 9.10 -17.69
C VAL A 36 0.63 10.61 -17.74
N PHE A 37 0.46 11.25 -16.57
CA PHE A 37 0.30 12.69 -16.48
C PHE A 37 1.53 13.45 -16.99
N LEU A 38 2.75 13.00 -16.66
CA LEU A 38 3.99 13.59 -17.15
C LEU A 38 4.14 13.46 -18.67
N ILE A 39 3.82 12.28 -19.23
CA ILE A 39 3.82 12.07 -20.69
C ILE A 39 2.81 12.99 -21.37
N PHE A 40 1.60 13.11 -20.81
CA PHE A 40 0.56 13.99 -21.35
C PHE A 40 0.96 15.47 -21.30
N LEU A 41 1.54 15.92 -20.18
CA LEU A 41 2.08 17.27 -20.06
C LEU A 41 3.15 17.54 -21.11
N TYR A 42 4.08 16.59 -21.32
CA TYR A 42 5.08 16.72 -22.36
C TYR A 42 4.46 16.77 -23.76
N ALA A 43 3.44 15.96 -24.04
CA ALA A 43 2.78 15.95 -25.35
C ALA A 43 2.02 17.26 -25.66
N ILE A 44 1.59 18.01 -24.64
CA ILE A 44 0.84 19.28 -24.82
C ILE A 44 1.74 20.51 -24.72
N ALA A 45 2.70 20.51 -23.80
CA ALA A 45 3.55 21.64 -23.50
C ALA A 45 4.95 21.56 -24.16
N GLY A 46 5.29 20.40 -24.73
CA GLY A 46 6.49 20.18 -25.54
C GLY A 46 6.34 20.66 -26.96
#